data_AF-A0A4R5CBZ8-F1
#
_entry.id   AF-A0A4R5CBZ8-F1
#
_cell.length_a   1.000
_cell.length_b   1.000
_cell.length_c   1.000
_cell.angle_alpha   90.00
_cell.angle_beta   90.00
_cell.angle_gamma   90.00
#
_symmetry.space_group_name_H-M   'P 1'
#
loop_
_entity.id
_entity.type
_entity.pdbx_description
1 polymer ?
#
loop_
_entity_poly.entity_id
_entity_poly.type
_entity_poly.pdbx_seq_one_letter_code
_entity_poly.pdbx_strand_id
1 'polypeptide(L)'
;MEENNADKPLYRDKIYDGAADPTLIWNKKEKKWFMFYTNRRANIGGNGVSWVHGTPIGIAESKDGAHWTYKTDCKINYTLKDVTYWAPEVIENNGKYHMYLTIVPGIFEDWYHPRYIVHLTSENLIDWKFESRLNLASDRCIDASVFRLPNGTWRMYYNNENEGKSIYYADSVDLYTWTDSGKKVVKDRGEGPKVFRWKNNNWMIIDSWKGLGVFSSEDFVNWKRQEHNILQIPGTGLDDKVIGGHCDVIVQGDKAYVFYFTHPGRTPENKGIDSYETRRSSIQVAELEYSNGEISCDRNKRVTIKLTPTKKQRIK
;
A
#
# COMPACT_ATOMS: atom_id res chain seq x y z
N MET A 1 -1.00 -13.13 -30.76
CA MET A 1 -1.64 -12.37 -29.67
C MET A 1 -0.58 -11.46 -29.12
N GLU A 2 -0.81 -10.15 -29.14
CA GLU A 2 0.13 -9.16 -28.61
C GLU A 2 0.32 -9.42 -27.11
N GLU A 3 1.56 -9.47 -26.65
CA GLU A 3 1.86 -9.70 -25.24
C GLU A 3 1.36 -8.51 -24.40
N ASN A 4 0.51 -8.76 -23.40
CA ASN A 4 -0.05 -7.72 -22.53
C ASN A 4 0.96 -7.29 -21.47
N ASN A 5 1.88 -6.43 -21.86
CA ASN A 5 3.00 -6.00 -21.04
C ASN A 5 2.64 -4.74 -20.25
N ALA A 6 2.95 -4.74 -18.97
CA ALA A 6 2.77 -3.57 -18.11
C ALA A 6 3.64 -2.40 -18.58
N ASP A 7 3.09 -1.20 -18.49
CA ASP A 7 3.85 0.03 -18.70
C ASP A 7 4.98 0.18 -17.67
N LYS A 8 6.05 0.86 -18.04
CA LYS A 8 7.20 1.15 -17.14
C LYS A 8 7.68 2.60 -17.30
N PRO A 9 7.38 3.52 -16.35
CA PRO A 9 6.64 3.31 -15.11
C PRO A 9 5.20 2.84 -15.35
N LEU A 10 4.63 2.12 -14.38
CA LEU A 10 3.25 1.61 -14.48
C LEU A 10 2.24 2.75 -14.44
N TYR A 11 2.44 3.71 -13.54
CA TYR A 11 1.54 4.85 -13.39
C TYR A 11 2.25 6.08 -12.82
N ARG A 12 1.89 7.24 -13.36
CA ARG A 12 2.21 8.56 -12.81
C ARG A 12 0.95 9.39 -12.72
N ASP A 13 0.77 10.02 -11.57
CA ASP A 13 -0.29 11.01 -11.39
C ASP A 13 0.06 12.28 -12.17
N LYS A 14 -0.89 12.83 -12.93
CA LYS A 14 -0.65 14.02 -13.75
C LYS A 14 -1.01 15.33 -13.06
N ILE A 15 -1.60 15.26 -11.87
CA ILE A 15 -2.12 16.44 -11.16
C ILE A 15 -1.05 16.97 -10.20
N TYR A 16 -0.55 16.09 -9.33
CA TYR A 16 0.40 16.39 -8.27
C TYR A 16 1.74 15.65 -8.44
N ASP A 17 1.79 14.63 -9.29
CA ASP A 17 2.98 13.80 -9.65
C ASP A 17 3.65 13.13 -8.44
N GLY A 18 2.86 12.80 -7.42
CA GLY A 18 3.32 12.16 -6.19
C GLY A 18 2.54 10.90 -5.84
N ALA A 19 2.25 10.05 -6.82
CA ALA A 19 1.55 8.77 -6.58
C ALA A 19 2.41 7.83 -5.74
N ALA A 20 1.91 7.40 -4.58
CA ALA A 20 2.59 6.55 -3.62
C ALA A 20 1.61 5.60 -2.92
N ASP A 21 2.15 4.62 -2.20
CA ASP A 21 1.40 3.71 -1.31
C ASP A 21 0.16 3.10 -2.00
N PRO A 22 0.34 2.40 -3.14
CA PRO A 22 -0.78 1.92 -3.94
C PRO A 22 -1.57 0.83 -3.20
N THR A 23 -2.87 0.71 -3.47
CA THR A 23 -3.70 -0.45 -3.12
C THR A 23 -4.70 -0.74 -4.23
N LEU A 24 -4.77 -2.00 -4.66
CA LEU A 24 -5.51 -2.43 -5.82
C LEU A 24 -6.71 -3.30 -5.44
N ILE A 25 -7.85 -3.03 -6.05
CA ILE A 25 -9.06 -3.83 -5.85
C ILE A 25 -9.93 -3.87 -7.11
N TRP A 26 -10.64 -4.99 -7.30
CA TRP A 26 -11.60 -5.13 -8.38
C TRP A 26 -12.93 -4.41 -8.07
N ASN A 27 -13.30 -3.46 -8.92
CA ASN A 27 -14.63 -2.88 -8.93
C ASN A 27 -15.60 -3.82 -9.66
N LYS A 28 -16.51 -4.45 -8.91
CA LYS A 28 -17.46 -5.43 -9.45
C LYS A 28 -18.48 -4.81 -10.41
N LYS A 29 -18.89 -3.57 -10.14
CA LYS A 29 -19.90 -2.85 -10.93
C LYS A 29 -19.32 -2.37 -12.25
N GLU A 30 -18.15 -1.74 -12.20
CA GLU A 30 -17.49 -1.18 -13.38
C GLU A 30 -16.69 -2.19 -14.18
N LYS A 31 -16.44 -3.38 -13.61
CA LYS A 31 -15.61 -4.43 -14.20
C LYS A 31 -14.22 -3.93 -14.60
N LYS A 32 -13.59 -3.20 -13.67
CA LYS A 32 -12.24 -2.67 -13.79
C LYS A 32 -11.51 -2.83 -12.46
N TRP A 33 -10.19 -2.93 -12.55
CA TRP A 33 -9.31 -2.77 -11.41
C TRP A 33 -9.17 -1.30 -11.08
N PHE A 34 -9.31 -0.95 -9.81
CA PHE A 34 -8.99 0.37 -9.29
C PHE A 34 -7.71 0.28 -8.47
N MET A 35 -6.84 1.26 -8.62
CA MET A 35 -5.67 1.50 -7.79
C MET A 35 -5.91 2.79 -7.04
N PHE A 36 -6.05 2.68 -5.73
CA PHE A 36 -6.01 3.79 -4.80
C PHE A 36 -4.55 4.12 -4.52
N TYR A 37 -4.21 5.40 -4.43
CA TYR A 37 -2.85 5.81 -4.09
C TYR A 37 -2.88 7.05 -3.20
N THR A 38 -1.98 7.11 -2.21
CA THR A 38 -1.59 8.37 -1.60
C THR A 38 -1.12 9.30 -2.71
N ASN A 39 -1.66 10.50 -2.79
CA ASN A 39 -1.08 11.52 -3.64
C ASN A 39 -0.22 12.48 -2.81
N ARG A 40 0.80 13.08 -3.39
CA ARG A 40 1.71 14.03 -2.74
C ARG A 40 1.94 15.18 -3.71
N ARG A 41 1.94 16.42 -3.22
CA ARG A 41 2.04 17.64 -4.03
C ARG A 41 3.48 17.95 -4.46
N ALA A 42 4.11 17.02 -5.17
CA ALA A 42 5.51 17.12 -5.57
C ALA A 42 5.80 18.39 -6.40
N ASN A 43 4.84 18.83 -7.22
CA ASN A 43 4.94 19.96 -8.13
C ASN A 43 4.50 21.33 -7.56
N ILE A 44 4.03 21.42 -6.31
CA ILE A 44 3.51 22.67 -5.72
C ILE A 44 4.53 23.34 -4.78
N GLY A 45 5.65 22.68 -4.47
CA GLY A 45 6.66 23.21 -3.56
C GLY A 45 6.25 23.05 -2.08
N GLY A 46 6.67 23.98 -1.23
CA GLY A 46 6.47 23.95 0.22
C GLY A 46 7.73 23.55 1.00
N ASN A 47 7.76 23.89 2.29
CA ASN A 47 8.90 23.66 3.17
C ASN A 47 8.86 22.26 3.79
N GLY A 48 10.04 21.69 4.05
CA GLY A 48 10.20 20.43 4.76
C GLY A 48 9.33 19.33 4.17
N VAL A 49 8.49 18.71 5.00
CA VAL A 49 7.64 17.58 4.57
C VAL A 49 6.24 18.01 4.16
N SER A 50 5.95 19.32 4.09
CA SER A 50 4.61 19.81 3.74
C SER A 50 4.11 19.24 2.42
N TRP A 51 5.00 18.96 1.47
CA TRP A 51 4.62 18.39 0.17
C TRP A 51 3.98 16.99 0.24
N VAL A 52 4.09 16.25 1.35
CA VAL A 52 3.41 14.95 1.52
C VAL A 52 2.00 15.06 2.12
N HIS A 53 1.51 16.29 2.35
CA HIS A 53 0.25 16.58 3.04
C HIS A 53 -0.77 17.32 2.17
N GLY A 54 -2.04 17.28 2.57
CA GLY A 54 -3.13 18.11 2.04
C GLY A 54 -3.65 17.66 0.68
N THR A 55 -3.54 16.37 0.37
CA THR A 55 -3.89 15.77 -0.90
C THR A 55 -5.00 14.72 -0.73
N PRO A 56 -5.86 14.54 -1.75
CA PRO A 56 -6.83 13.46 -1.74
C PRO A 56 -6.17 12.10 -2.01
N ILE A 57 -6.92 11.01 -1.76
CA ILE A 57 -6.58 9.69 -2.29
C ILE A 57 -7.04 9.64 -3.75
N GLY A 58 -6.09 9.51 -4.68
CA GLY A 58 -6.37 9.37 -6.10
C GLY A 58 -6.80 7.95 -6.47
N ILE A 59 -7.53 7.82 -7.57
CA ILE A 59 -7.94 6.55 -8.15
C ILE A 59 -7.48 6.49 -9.61
N ALA A 60 -6.68 5.49 -9.94
CA ALA A 60 -6.43 5.06 -11.31
C ALA A 60 -7.25 3.79 -11.62
N GLU A 61 -7.62 3.57 -12.88
CA GLU A 61 -8.34 2.38 -13.31
C GLU A 61 -7.63 1.63 -14.44
N SER A 62 -7.86 0.32 -14.50
CA SER A 62 -7.33 -0.57 -15.52
C SER A 62 -8.30 -1.71 -15.84
N LYS A 63 -8.30 -2.20 -17.09
CA LYS A 63 -9.06 -3.40 -17.48
C LYS A 63 -8.27 -4.69 -17.28
N ASP A 64 -6.94 -4.59 -17.24
CA ASP A 64 -6.03 -5.73 -17.36
C ASP A 64 -4.87 -5.70 -16.33
N GLY A 65 -4.69 -4.58 -15.63
CA GLY A 65 -3.60 -4.35 -14.68
C GLY A 65 -2.26 -3.96 -15.31
N ALA A 66 -2.17 -3.92 -16.65
CA ALA A 66 -0.98 -3.54 -17.39
C ALA A 66 -0.93 -2.04 -17.69
N HIS A 67 -2.09 -1.46 -18.03
CA HIS A 67 -2.22 -0.06 -18.44
C HIS A 67 -3.21 0.66 -17.53
N TRP A 68 -2.79 1.81 -17.01
CA TRP A 68 -3.53 2.54 -15.98
C TRP A 68 -3.80 3.97 -16.40
N THR A 69 -5.04 4.44 -16.20
CA THR A 69 -5.43 5.82 -16.44
C THR A 69 -6.04 6.43 -15.19
N TYR A 70 -5.78 7.72 -14.96
CA TYR A 70 -6.46 8.45 -13.89
C TYR A 70 -7.98 8.38 -14.08
N LYS A 71 -8.69 8.15 -12.99
CA LYS A 71 -10.15 8.08 -12.97
C LYS A 71 -10.73 9.31 -12.28
N THR A 72 -10.46 9.45 -10.99
CA THR A 72 -11.02 10.48 -10.11
C THR A 72 -10.33 10.43 -8.75
N ASP A 73 -10.67 11.34 -7.85
CA ASP A 73 -10.27 11.30 -6.45
C ASP A 73 -11.39 10.69 -5.60
N CYS A 74 -11.02 10.05 -4.49
CA CYS A 74 -11.99 9.57 -3.51
C CYS A 74 -12.82 10.73 -2.95
N LYS A 75 -14.13 10.53 -2.85
CA LYS A 75 -15.04 11.45 -2.14
C LYS A 75 -15.24 10.93 -0.72
N ILE A 76 -14.38 11.38 0.18
CA ILE A 76 -14.38 10.94 1.57
C ILE A 76 -15.23 11.90 2.40
N ASN A 77 -16.33 11.40 2.96
CA ASN A 77 -17.16 12.15 3.92
C ASN A 77 -16.51 12.14 5.31
N TYR A 78 -15.36 12.79 5.41
CA TYR A 78 -14.62 13.03 6.63
C TYR A 78 -14.12 14.48 6.62
N THR A 79 -14.69 15.33 7.48
CA THR A 79 -14.39 16.76 7.47
C THR A 79 -13.46 17.12 8.59
N LEU A 80 -12.25 17.53 8.22
CA LEU A 80 -11.29 18.17 9.09
C LEU A 80 -10.53 19.19 8.24
N LYS A 81 -10.23 20.36 8.81
CA LYS A 81 -9.47 21.40 8.11
C LYS A 81 -8.09 20.84 7.72
N ASP A 82 -7.68 21.05 6.48
CA ASP A 82 -6.36 20.66 5.95
C ASP A 82 -6.00 19.19 6.17
N VAL A 83 -7.02 18.32 6.18
CA VAL A 83 -6.85 16.88 6.38
C VAL A 83 -5.94 16.27 5.32
N THR A 84 -5.07 15.38 5.76
CA THR A 84 -4.19 14.59 4.91
C THR A 84 -4.57 13.12 5.01
N TYR A 85 -4.59 12.43 3.87
CA TYR A 85 -4.94 11.03 3.74
C TYR A 85 -3.74 10.22 3.23
N TRP A 86 -3.37 9.14 3.92
CA TRP A 86 -2.26 8.27 3.55
C TRP A 86 -2.62 6.79 3.55
N ALA A 87 -1.95 6.04 2.67
CA ALA A 87 -1.86 4.58 2.64
C ALA A 87 -3.23 3.89 2.84
N PRO A 88 -4.15 4.01 1.87
CA PRO A 88 -5.45 3.37 1.95
C PRO A 88 -5.31 1.84 1.85
N GLU A 89 -5.87 1.08 2.79
CA GLU A 89 -6.13 -0.36 2.58
C GLU A 89 -7.61 -0.54 2.25
N VAL A 90 -7.90 -1.23 1.14
CA VAL A 90 -9.27 -1.40 0.64
C VAL A 90 -9.58 -2.87 0.44
N ILE A 91 -10.67 -3.33 1.05
CA ILE A 91 -11.16 -4.70 0.93
C ILE A 91 -12.65 -4.74 0.61
N GLU A 92 -13.12 -5.88 0.13
CA GLU A 92 -14.53 -6.16 -0.09
C GLU A 92 -15.01 -7.29 0.81
N ASN A 93 -16.19 -7.11 1.42
CA ASN A 93 -16.87 -8.13 2.17
C ASN A 93 -18.38 -8.04 1.93
N ASN A 94 -18.98 -9.14 1.46
CA ASN A 94 -20.43 -9.29 1.27
C ASN A 94 -21.12 -8.15 0.48
N GLY A 95 -20.48 -7.66 -0.59
CA GLY A 95 -21.00 -6.61 -1.46
C GLY A 95 -20.68 -5.18 -0.99
N LYS A 96 -20.05 -5.02 0.17
CA LYS A 96 -19.63 -3.72 0.71
C LYS A 96 -18.11 -3.59 0.66
N TYR A 97 -17.64 -2.40 0.32
CA TYR A 97 -16.22 -2.06 0.38
C TYR A 97 -15.90 -1.37 1.70
N HIS A 98 -14.75 -1.72 2.28
CA HIS A 98 -14.22 -1.13 3.51
C HIS A 98 -12.85 -0.54 3.20
N MET A 99 -12.59 0.66 3.69
CA MET A 99 -11.26 1.28 3.63
C MET A 99 -10.79 1.59 5.05
N TYR A 100 -9.53 1.27 5.31
CA TYR A 100 -8.81 1.68 6.52
C TYR A 100 -7.74 2.67 6.09
N LEU A 101 -7.88 3.91 6.54
CA LEU A 101 -7.13 5.04 6.00
C LEU A 101 -6.42 5.78 7.12
N THR A 102 -5.14 6.10 6.90
CA THR A 102 -4.39 6.95 7.82
C THR A 102 -4.80 8.40 7.64
N ILE A 103 -5.20 9.03 8.74
CA ILE A 103 -5.48 10.46 8.83
C ILE A 103 -4.32 11.16 9.52
N VAL A 104 -3.80 12.21 8.89
CA VAL A 104 -2.97 13.22 9.54
C VAL A 104 -3.79 14.51 9.63
N PRO A 105 -3.98 15.08 10.85
CA PRO A 105 -4.93 16.17 11.08
C PRO A 105 -4.33 17.54 10.74
N GLY A 106 -3.80 17.68 9.54
CA GLY A 106 -3.24 18.93 9.06
C GLY A 106 -2.18 18.77 7.99
N ILE A 107 -1.60 19.91 7.66
CA ILE A 107 -0.41 20.07 6.85
C ILE A 107 0.72 20.51 7.78
N PHE A 108 1.83 19.78 7.76
CA PHE A 108 2.96 20.01 8.64
C PHE A 108 4.28 20.11 7.87
N GLU A 109 5.25 20.82 8.43
CA GLU A 109 6.58 20.98 7.83
C GLU A 109 7.61 19.98 8.41
N ASP A 110 7.27 19.28 9.50
CA ASP A 110 8.07 18.21 10.11
C ASP A 110 7.25 16.91 10.35
N TRP A 111 7.91 15.87 10.87
CA TRP A 111 7.32 14.53 10.99
C TRP A 111 6.60 14.25 12.31
N TYR A 112 6.73 15.05 13.37
CA TYR A 112 6.27 14.64 14.71
C TYR A 112 4.89 15.21 15.06
N HIS A 113 3.84 14.64 14.45
CA HIS A 113 2.44 15.05 14.61
C HIS A 113 1.48 13.86 14.88
N PRO A 114 0.24 14.09 15.37
CA PRO A 114 -0.73 13.01 15.54
C PRO A 114 -1.08 12.34 14.21
N ARG A 115 -1.43 11.05 14.26
CA ARG A 115 -1.97 10.30 13.11
C ARG A 115 -2.68 9.05 13.59
N TYR A 116 -3.80 8.74 12.96
CA TYR A 116 -4.67 7.66 13.39
C TYR A 116 -5.37 7.03 12.19
N ILE A 117 -5.83 5.80 12.35
CA ILE A 117 -6.55 5.08 11.30
C ILE A 117 -8.06 5.30 11.49
N VAL A 118 -8.75 5.59 10.40
CA VAL A 118 -10.23 5.62 10.34
C VAL A 118 -10.75 4.49 9.49
N HIS A 119 -11.98 4.06 9.80
CA HIS A 119 -12.76 3.13 9.00
C HIS A 119 -13.77 3.90 8.15
N LEU A 120 -13.75 3.62 6.85
CA LEU A 120 -14.69 4.13 5.86
C LEU A 120 -15.38 2.96 5.14
N THR A 121 -16.59 3.18 4.64
CA THR A 121 -17.26 2.20 3.76
C THR A 121 -17.80 2.82 2.48
N SER A 122 -17.93 1.99 1.43
CA SER A 122 -18.41 2.40 0.12
C SER A 122 -19.19 1.28 -0.57
N GLU A 123 -20.11 1.66 -1.46
CA GLU A 123 -20.80 0.74 -2.37
C GLU A 123 -20.20 0.74 -3.78
N ASN A 124 -19.41 1.76 -4.12
CA ASN A 124 -18.97 2.02 -5.50
C ASN A 124 -17.46 2.29 -5.64
N LEU A 125 -16.69 2.25 -4.54
CA LEU A 125 -15.25 2.53 -4.47
C LEU A 125 -14.87 4.00 -4.75
N ILE A 126 -15.83 4.92 -4.80
CA ILE A 126 -15.60 6.34 -5.08
C ILE A 126 -16.11 7.20 -3.91
N ASP A 127 -17.37 6.97 -3.51
CA ASP A 127 -18.02 7.69 -2.42
C ASP A 127 -17.85 6.91 -1.11
N TRP A 128 -17.19 7.53 -0.14
CA TRP A 128 -16.80 6.90 1.12
C TRP A 128 -17.49 7.55 2.31
N LYS A 129 -18.25 6.74 3.06
CA LYS A 129 -18.89 7.10 4.31
C LYS A 129 -17.92 6.85 5.47
N PHE A 130 -17.73 7.84 6.33
CA PHE A 130 -17.04 7.63 7.60
C PHE A 130 -17.88 6.77 8.56
N GLU A 131 -17.25 5.76 9.16
CA GLU A 131 -17.88 4.91 10.18
C GLU A 131 -17.27 5.17 11.56
N SER A 132 -15.94 5.09 11.72
CA SER A 132 -15.29 5.26 13.03
C SER A 132 -13.81 5.65 12.93
N ARG A 133 -13.26 6.18 14.02
CA ARG A 133 -11.82 6.22 14.28
C ARG A 133 -11.46 5.00 15.12
N LEU A 134 -10.38 4.30 14.76
CA LEU A 134 -9.95 3.11 15.48
C LEU A 134 -9.22 3.50 16.77
N ASN A 135 -9.44 2.72 17.83
CA ASN A 135 -8.68 2.79 19.07
C ASN A 135 -7.59 1.72 19.02
N LEU A 136 -6.35 2.13 18.72
CA LEU A 136 -5.19 1.25 18.55
C LEU A 136 -4.13 1.56 19.62
N ALA A 137 -2.95 0.95 19.51
CA ALA A 137 -1.90 1.06 20.52
C ALA A 137 -1.45 2.50 20.83
N SER A 138 -1.60 3.46 19.91
CA SER A 138 -1.31 4.87 20.18
C SER A 138 -1.96 5.84 19.18
N ASP A 139 -1.82 7.15 19.44
CA ASP A 139 -2.18 8.24 18.50
C ASP A 139 -1.13 8.49 17.40
N ARG A 140 -0.31 7.47 17.12
CA ARG A 140 0.64 7.45 16.02
C ARG A 140 0.67 6.11 15.28
N CYS A 141 -0.52 5.66 14.91
CA CYS A 141 -0.72 4.45 14.13
C CYS A 141 -1.04 4.78 12.67
N ILE A 142 -0.36 4.10 11.75
CA ILE A 142 -0.49 4.30 10.29
C ILE A 142 -0.51 2.96 9.56
N ASP A 143 -0.81 3.01 8.26
CA ASP A 143 -0.59 1.96 7.28
C ASP A 143 -1.26 0.64 7.66
N ALA A 144 -2.59 0.62 7.61
CA ALA A 144 -3.36 -0.59 7.82
C ALA A 144 -3.09 -1.62 6.71
N SER A 145 -3.12 -2.91 7.03
CA SER A 145 -3.39 -3.99 6.08
C SER A 145 -4.32 -5.02 6.70
N VAL A 146 -5.43 -5.29 6.04
CA VAL A 146 -6.53 -6.11 6.57
C VAL A 146 -6.58 -7.43 5.83
N PHE A 147 -6.48 -8.50 6.61
CA PHE A 147 -6.44 -9.86 6.11
C PHE A 147 -7.53 -10.71 6.79
N ARG A 148 -8.18 -11.58 6.02
CA ARG A 148 -9.16 -12.53 6.56
C ARG A 148 -8.46 -13.81 7.01
N LEU A 149 -8.48 -14.07 8.31
CA LEU A 149 -7.87 -15.25 8.91
C LEU A 149 -8.58 -16.55 8.49
N PRO A 150 -7.90 -17.72 8.58
CA PRO A 150 -8.50 -19.02 8.26
C PRO A 150 -9.77 -19.35 9.05
N ASN A 151 -9.88 -18.86 10.29
CA ASN A 151 -11.07 -19.02 11.13
C ASN A 151 -12.25 -18.12 10.71
N GLY A 152 -12.11 -17.32 9.65
CA GLY A 152 -13.16 -16.46 9.09
C GLY A 152 -13.24 -15.06 9.71
N THR A 153 -12.50 -14.79 10.78
CA THR A 153 -12.34 -13.44 11.39
C THR A 153 -11.35 -12.60 10.60
N TRP A 154 -11.20 -11.33 10.99
CA TRP A 154 -10.34 -10.36 10.33
C TRP A 154 -9.23 -9.91 11.26
N ARG A 155 -8.04 -9.73 10.69
CA ARG A 155 -6.88 -9.15 11.36
C ARG A 155 -6.39 -7.95 10.57
N MET A 156 -6.21 -6.83 11.25
CA MET A 156 -5.54 -5.66 10.71
C MET A 156 -4.13 -5.61 11.29
N TYR A 157 -3.13 -5.60 10.43
CA TYR A 157 -1.78 -5.21 10.79
C TYR A 157 -1.61 -3.72 10.58
N TYR A 158 -0.84 -3.06 11.44
CA TYR A 158 -0.60 -1.63 11.32
C TYR A 158 0.75 -1.25 11.91
N ASN A 159 1.30 -0.12 11.49
CA ASN A 159 2.52 0.42 12.05
C ASN A 159 2.24 1.27 13.30
N ASN A 160 2.94 1.01 14.40
CA ASN A 160 2.96 1.86 15.58
C ASN A 160 4.28 2.65 15.60
N GLU A 161 4.22 3.94 15.26
CA GLU A 161 5.43 4.77 15.15
C GLU A 161 6.09 5.00 16.52
N ASN A 162 5.29 5.17 17.57
CA ASN A 162 5.77 5.47 18.92
C ASN A 162 6.57 4.32 19.54
N GLU A 163 6.39 3.09 19.06
CA GLU A 163 7.12 1.92 19.55
C GLU A 163 8.16 1.41 18.55
N GLY A 164 8.90 2.37 17.99
CA GLY A 164 10.01 2.10 17.09
C GLY A 164 9.57 1.66 15.70
N LYS A 165 8.48 2.24 15.16
CA LYS A 165 7.99 1.95 13.80
C LYS A 165 7.82 0.45 13.58
N SER A 166 7.09 -0.20 14.48
CA SER A 166 6.94 -1.66 14.50
C SER A 166 5.54 -2.08 14.10
N ILE A 167 5.38 -3.33 13.67
CA ILE A 167 4.08 -3.83 13.23
C ILE A 167 3.33 -4.48 14.38
N TYR A 168 2.10 -4.02 14.57
CA TYR A 168 1.11 -4.49 15.54
C TYR A 168 -0.04 -5.16 14.81
N TYR A 169 -0.97 -5.75 15.56
CA TYR A 169 -2.26 -6.14 14.98
C TYR A 169 -3.44 -5.88 15.92
N ALA A 170 -4.62 -5.74 15.31
CA ALA A 170 -5.92 -5.75 15.94
C ALA A 170 -6.81 -6.80 15.25
N ASP A 171 -7.75 -7.39 15.98
CA ASP A 171 -8.68 -8.40 15.45
C ASP A 171 -10.13 -7.87 15.44
N SER A 172 -10.91 -8.33 14.47
CA SER A 172 -12.33 -7.99 14.29
C SER A 172 -13.13 -9.16 13.76
N VAL A 173 -14.38 -9.29 14.20
CA VAL A 173 -15.32 -10.30 13.68
C VAL A 173 -16.21 -9.75 12.56
N ASP A 174 -16.31 -8.42 12.43
CA ASP A 174 -17.32 -7.76 11.61
C ASP A 174 -16.78 -6.65 10.68
N LEU A 175 -15.49 -6.29 10.79
CA LEU A 175 -14.85 -5.14 10.13
C LEU A 175 -15.35 -3.77 10.62
N TYR A 176 -16.00 -3.68 11.78
CA TYR A 176 -16.42 -2.40 12.38
C TYR A 176 -15.81 -2.23 13.77
N THR A 177 -15.82 -3.31 14.56
CA THR A 177 -15.29 -3.31 15.92
C THR A 177 -13.94 -4.00 15.94
N TRP A 178 -12.90 -3.27 16.35
CA TRP A 178 -11.52 -3.75 16.40
C TRP A 178 -11.05 -3.84 17.85
N THR A 179 -10.47 -4.98 18.22
CA THR A 179 -9.79 -5.18 19.50
C THR A 179 -8.30 -5.18 19.24
N ASP A 180 -7.61 -4.15 19.72
CA ASP A 180 -6.15 -4.11 19.64
C ASP A 180 -5.52 -5.23 20.47
N SER A 181 -4.50 -5.88 19.93
CA SER A 181 -3.81 -6.95 20.64
C SER A 181 -2.80 -6.45 21.67
N GLY A 182 -2.34 -5.20 21.54
CA GLY A 182 -1.20 -4.64 22.27
C GLY A 182 0.13 -5.33 21.94
N LYS A 183 0.20 -6.16 20.87
CA LYS A 183 1.35 -7.01 20.57
C LYS A 183 2.13 -6.53 19.35
N LYS A 184 3.43 -6.36 19.56
CA LYS A 184 4.44 -6.25 18.50
C LYS A 184 4.68 -7.61 17.85
N VAL A 185 4.35 -7.75 16.57
CA VAL A 185 4.52 -9.00 15.81
C VAL A 185 5.69 -8.98 14.84
N VAL A 186 6.13 -7.79 14.42
CA VAL A 186 7.40 -7.59 13.71
C VAL A 186 8.19 -6.52 14.44
N LYS A 187 9.42 -6.88 14.85
CA LYS A 187 10.31 -5.99 15.60
C LYS A 187 11.17 -5.10 14.72
N ASP A 188 11.38 -5.50 13.46
CA ASP A 188 12.07 -4.69 12.47
C ASP A 188 11.41 -3.34 12.32
N ARG A 189 12.24 -2.31 12.24
CA ARG A 189 11.80 -0.94 12.00
C ARG A 189 11.35 -0.82 10.54
N GLY A 190 10.10 -0.41 10.33
CA GLY A 190 9.51 -0.24 9.00
C GLY A 190 8.10 0.33 9.05
N GLU A 191 7.41 0.34 7.91
CA GLU A 191 6.00 0.72 7.79
C GLU A 191 5.34 -0.03 6.63
N GLY A 192 4.10 0.31 6.26
CA GLY A 192 3.42 -0.32 5.13
C GLY A 192 3.35 -1.85 5.15
N PRO A 193 2.82 -2.49 6.22
CA PRO A 193 2.61 -3.92 6.20
C PRO A 193 1.64 -4.29 5.07
N LYS A 194 1.96 -5.31 4.28
CA LYS A 194 1.03 -5.95 3.36
C LYS A 194 1.00 -7.45 3.59
N VAL A 195 -0.16 -7.99 3.98
CA VAL A 195 -0.32 -9.42 4.24
C VAL A 195 -1.09 -10.13 3.13
N PHE A 196 -0.56 -11.27 2.67
CA PHE A 196 -1.17 -12.07 1.60
C PHE A 196 -0.79 -13.55 1.73
N ARG A 197 -1.53 -14.42 1.01
CA ARG A 197 -1.23 -15.86 0.91
C ARG A 197 -0.78 -16.20 -0.50
N TRP A 198 0.35 -16.89 -0.61
CA TRP A 198 0.87 -17.35 -1.89
C TRP A 198 1.81 -18.54 -1.71
N LYS A 199 1.81 -19.48 -2.66
CA LYS A 199 2.62 -20.72 -2.63
C LYS A 199 2.48 -21.49 -1.30
N ASN A 200 1.23 -21.63 -0.81
CA ASN A 200 0.86 -22.31 0.43
C ASN A 200 1.46 -21.72 1.72
N ASN A 201 2.02 -20.51 1.67
CA ASN A 201 2.55 -19.82 2.82
C ASN A 201 1.82 -18.49 3.06
N ASN A 202 1.96 -17.92 4.25
CA ASN A 202 1.45 -16.59 4.58
C ASN A 202 2.63 -15.62 4.61
N TRP A 203 2.47 -14.49 3.94
CA TRP A 203 3.53 -13.52 3.73
C TRP A 203 3.12 -12.17 4.29
N MET A 204 4.10 -11.45 4.82
CA MET A 204 4.02 -10.03 5.12
C MET A 204 5.20 -9.34 4.45
N ILE A 205 4.93 -8.22 3.78
CA ILE A 205 5.97 -7.31 3.29
C ILE A 205 5.86 -6.00 4.07
N ILE A 206 6.99 -5.38 4.42
CA ILE A 206 7.04 -4.04 5.03
C ILE A 206 8.05 -3.16 4.28
N ASP A 207 7.79 -1.85 4.19
CA ASP A 207 8.79 -0.88 3.78
C ASP A 207 9.81 -0.67 4.90
N SER A 208 11.07 -1.05 4.65
CA SER A 208 12.17 -0.88 5.61
C SER A 208 13.02 0.36 5.34
N TRP A 209 12.64 1.19 4.36
CA TRP A 209 13.43 2.29 3.76
C TRP A 209 14.81 1.84 3.25
N LYS A 210 14.93 0.57 2.90
CA LYS A 210 16.12 -0.07 2.29
C LYS A 210 15.69 -1.24 1.41
N GLY A 211 14.70 -1.00 0.56
CA GLY A 211 13.88 -2.04 -0.05
C GLY A 211 12.85 -2.60 0.93
N LEU A 212 12.16 -3.65 0.50
CA LEU A 212 11.03 -4.21 1.23
C LEU A 212 11.42 -5.49 1.96
N GLY A 213 11.21 -5.49 3.28
CA GLY A 213 11.44 -6.65 4.14
C GLY A 213 10.33 -7.67 3.95
N VAL A 214 10.70 -8.94 3.77
CA VAL A 214 9.77 -10.05 3.56
C VAL A 214 9.74 -10.94 4.79
N PHE A 215 8.56 -11.34 5.22
CA PHE A 215 8.35 -12.22 6.36
C PHE A 215 7.37 -13.34 5.98
N SER A 216 7.57 -14.50 6.57
CA SER A 216 6.62 -15.63 6.49
C SER A 216 6.09 -16.02 7.86
N SER A 217 4.89 -16.58 7.92
CA SER A 217 4.30 -17.03 9.18
C SER A 217 3.37 -18.22 8.95
N GLU A 218 3.29 -19.13 9.91
CA GLU A 218 2.33 -20.23 9.91
C GLU A 218 1.03 -19.88 10.65
N ASP A 219 1.08 -18.91 11.57
CA ASP A 219 0.02 -18.64 12.55
C ASP A 219 -0.46 -17.18 12.57
N PHE A 220 0.07 -16.33 11.68
CA PHE A 220 -0.27 -14.91 11.57
C PHE A 220 0.13 -14.08 12.80
N VAL A 221 1.01 -14.59 13.67
CA VAL A 221 1.50 -13.88 14.86
C VAL A 221 3.03 -13.93 14.91
N ASN A 222 3.61 -15.10 14.67
CA ASN A 222 5.04 -15.31 14.67
C ASN A 222 5.56 -15.19 13.23
N TRP A 223 6.14 -14.03 12.93
CA TRP A 223 6.68 -13.69 11.61
C TRP A 223 8.19 -13.94 11.56
N LYS A 224 8.61 -14.85 10.68
CA LYS A 224 10.02 -15.13 10.39
C LYS A 224 10.49 -14.24 9.26
N ARG A 225 11.48 -13.40 9.54
CA ARG A 225 12.15 -12.55 8.56
C ARG A 225 12.96 -13.40 7.57
N GLN A 226 12.75 -13.15 6.27
CA GLN A 226 13.67 -13.54 5.21
C GLN A 226 14.94 -12.68 5.27
N GLU A 227 16.11 -13.27 5.01
CA GLU A 227 17.40 -12.57 5.10
C GLU A 227 17.47 -11.36 4.15
N HIS A 228 17.03 -11.54 2.90
CA HIS A 228 17.13 -10.54 1.85
C HIS A 228 15.84 -9.74 1.67
N ASN A 229 16.00 -8.43 1.48
CA ASN A 229 14.91 -7.56 1.03
C ASN A 229 14.73 -7.68 -0.48
N ILE A 230 13.48 -7.60 -0.93
CA ILE A 230 13.18 -7.36 -2.35
C ILE A 230 13.25 -5.87 -2.66
N LEU A 231 13.48 -5.50 -3.92
CA LEU A 231 13.49 -4.11 -4.39
C LEU A 231 14.51 -3.19 -3.66
N GLN A 232 15.50 -3.77 -2.97
CA GLN A 232 16.62 -3.05 -2.35
C GLN A 232 17.63 -2.58 -3.41
N ILE A 233 17.82 -3.35 -4.48
CA ILE A 233 18.75 -3.01 -5.55
C ILE A 233 18.00 -2.17 -6.59
N PRO A 234 18.53 -0.98 -6.96
CA PRO A 234 18.04 -0.20 -8.09
C PRO A 234 17.87 -1.01 -9.38
N GLY A 235 16.78 -0.77 -10.12
CA GLY A 235 16.57 -1.31 -11.46
C GLY A 235 17.17 -0.43 -12.55
N THR A 236 16.86 -0.75 -13.80
CA THR A 236 17.31 -0.01 -15.00
C THR A 236 16.18 0.73 -15.71
N GLY A 237 14.93 0.40 -15.41
CA GLY A 237 13.75 1.00 -16.04
C GLY A 237 13.60 2.49 -15.75
N LEU A 238 12.84 3.18 -16.59
CA LEU A 238 12.48 4.57 -16.35
C LEU A 238 11.79 4.69 -14.99
N ASP A 239 12.24 5.65 -14.19
CA ASP A 239 11.78 5.90 -12.83
C ASP A 239 11.99 4.76 -11.81
N ASP A 240 12.67 3.68 -12.19
CA ASP A 240 12.83 2.45 -11.39
C ASP A 240 14.26 2.25 -10.86
N LYS A 241 15.06 3.33 -10.83
CA LYS A 241 16.52 3.34 -10.57
C LYS A 241 16.89 3.65 -9.12
N VAL A 242 15.96 3.44 -8.19
CA VAL A 242 16.13 3.65 -6.75
C VAL A 242 15.44 2.51 -6.00
N ILE A 243 15.59 2.46 -4.68
CA ILE A 243 14.88 1.48 -3.85
C ILE A 243 13.36 1.59 -4.03
N GLY A 244 12.64 0.46 -3.97
CA GLY A 244 11.18 0.45 -3.91
C GLY A 244 10.67 0.75 -2.50
N GLY A 245 9.54 1.45 -2.40
CA GLY A 245 8.83 1.75 -1.15
C GLY A 245 7.50 0.99 -1.02
N HIS A 246 6.71 1.35 0.00
CA HIS A 246 5.38 0.80 0.34
C HIS A 246 4.64 0.17 -0.85
N CYS A 247 4.19 -1.07 -0.68
CA CYS A 247 3.61 -1.86 -1.75
C CYS A 247 2.23 -2.42 -1.45
N ASP A 248 1.56 -2.84 -2.52
CA ASP A 248 0.47 -3.80 -2.50
C ASP A 248 0.87 -5.05 -3.31
N VAL A 249 0.20 -6.17 -3.05
CA VAL A 249 0.45 -7.44 -3.71
C VAL A 249 -0.85 -8.06 -4.19
N ILE A 250 -0.94 -8.32 -5.50
CA ILE A 250 -2.05 -9.03 -6.11
C ILE A 250 -1.63 -10.44 -6.51
N VAL A 251 -2.27 -11.43 -5.89
CA VAL A 251 -2.10 -12.85 -6.22
C VAL A 251 -3.14 -13.25 -7.27
N GLN A 252 -2.68 -13.79 -8.40
CA GLN A 252 -3.51 -14.25 -9.50
C GLN A 252 -3.16 -15.71 -9.85
N GLY A 253 -3.90 -16.65 -9.27
CA GLY A 253 -3.62 -18.07 -9.43
C GLY A 253 -2.29 -18.45 -8.81
N ASP A 254 -1.35 -18.90 -9.64
CA ASP A 254 0.00 -19.30 -9.24
C ASP A 254 1.02 -18.15 -9.26
N LYS A 255 0.66 -17.00 -9.84
CA LYS A 255 1.47 -15.79 -9.91
C LYS A 255 1.11 -14.79 -8.82
N ALA A 256 2.08 -13.94 -8.48
CA ALA A 256 1.86 -12.78 -7.63
C ALA A 256 2.62 -11.58 -8.20
N TYR A 257 2.05 -10.39 -8.06
CA TYR A 257 2.62 -9.15 -8.57
C TYR A 257 2.72 -8.16 -7.42
N VAL A 258 3.89 -7.55 -7.25
CA VAL A 258 4.13 -6.48 -6.28
C VAL A 258 4.03 -5.13 -6.99
N PHE A 259 3.12 -4.29 -6.53
CA PHE A 259 2.92 -2.91 -6.98
C PHE A 259 3.53 -2.00 -5.93
N TYR A 260 4.47 -1.15 -6.31
CA TYR A 260 5.24 -0.35 -5.37
C TYR A 260 5.56 1.01 -5.97
N PHE A 261 5.86 1.99 -5.13
CA PHE A 261 6.27 3.30 -5.62
C PHE A 261 7.79 3.49 -5.52
N THR A 262 8.32 4.40 -6.32
CA THR A 262 9.68 4.91 -6.22
C THR A 262 9.66 6.43 -6.13
N HIS A 263 10.73 7.02 -5.61
CA HIS A 263 11.03 8.44 -5.77
C HIS A 263 12.22 8.59 -6.74
N PRO A 264 11.98 8.71 -8.05
CA PRO A 264 13.00 8.49 -9.07
C PRO A 264 14.22 9.39 -8.96
N GLY A 265 14.05 10.63 -8.50
CA GLY A 265 15.14 11.56 -8.31
C GLY A 265 15.94 11.35 -7.03
N ARG A 266 15.57 10.44 -6.11
CA ARG A 266 16.36 10.12 -4.91
C ARG A 266 17.55 9.21 -5.22
N THR A 267 18.38 9.64 -6.16
CA THR A 267 19.62 8.97 -6.53
C THR A 267 20.74 9.33 -5.54
N PRO A 268 21.87 8.60 -5.55
CA PRO A 268 23.04 8.96 -4.73
C PRO A 268 23.50 10.41 -4.91
N GLU A 269 23.43 10.94 -6.14
CA GLU A 269 23.86 12.30 -6.51
C GLU A 269 22.95 13.38 -5.90
N ASN A 270 21.67 13.05 -5.68
CA ASN A 270 20.67 13.96 -5.12
C ASN A 270 20.45 13.77 -3.61
N LYS A 271 21.39 13.12 -2.91
CA LYS A 271 21.26 12.83 -1.49
C LYS A 271 21.10 14.12 -0.67
N GLY A 272 19.99 14.24 0.04
CA GLY A 272 19.68 15.40 0.89
C GLY A 272 19.18 16.63 0.12
N ILE A 273 19.05 16.55 -1.20
CA ILE A 273 18.43 17.60 -2.01
C ILE A 273 16.92 17.46 -1.89
N ASP A 274 16.25 18.59 -1.63
CA ASP A 274 14.80 18.68 -1.62
C ASP A 274 14.32 19.50 -2.82
N SER A 275 13.83 18.79 -3.84
CA SER A 275 13.39 19.34 -5.11
C SER A 275 12.22 18.54 -5.69
N TYR A 276 11.54 19.09 -6.69
CA TYR A 276 10.51 18.39 -7.44
C TYR A 276 10.95 16.97 -7.86
N GLU A 277 12.16 16.80 -8.41
CA GLU A 277 12.65 15.50 -8.88
C GLU A 277 12.80 14.47 -7.75
N THR A 278 13.20 14.92 -6.56
CA THR A 278 13.35 14.04 -5.38
C THR A 278 12.03 13.78 -4.64
N ARG A 279 11.00 14.58 -4.93
CA ARG A 279 9.65 14.50 -4.35
C ARG A 279 8.70 13.69 -5.21
N ARG A 280 8.78 13.82 -6.54
CA ARG A 280 7.89 13.11 -7.45
C ARG A 280 8.00 11.61 -7.25
N SER A 281 6.92 10.90 -7.52
CA SER A 281 6.88 9.45 -7.43
C SER A 281 6.05 8.82 -8.53
N SER A 282 6.39 7.58 -8.83
CA SER A 282 5.69 6.77 -9.81
C SER A 282 5.47 5.37 -9.24
N ILE A 283 4.37 4.75 -9.67
CA ILE A 283 4.07 3.36 -9.35
C ILE A 283 4.75 2.47 -10.39
N GLN A 284 5.24 1.34 -9.92
CA GLN A 284 5.97 0.31 -10.65
C GLN A 284 5.30 -1.05 -10.35
N VAL A 285 5.63 -2.05 -11.17
CA VAL A 285 5.22 -3.44 -10.91
C VAL A 285 6.37 -4.40 -11.20
N ALA A 286 6.47 -5.45 -10.40
CA ALA A 286 7.32 -6.62 -10.65
C ALA A 286 6.53 -7.90 -10.40
N GLU A 287 6.85 -8.98 -11.13
CA GLU A 287 6.36 -10.32 -10.80
C GLU A 287 7.19 -10.87 -9.64
N LEU A 288 6.51 -11.37 -8.61
CA LEU A 288 7.16 -12.07 -7.52
C LEU A 288 7.50 -13.49 -7.95
N GLU A 289 8.68 -13.95 -7.56
CA GLU A 289 9.19 -15.29 -7.76
C GLU A 289 9.32 -15.98 -6.40
N TYR A 290 9.12 -17.30 -6.36
CA TYR A 290 9.25 -18.10 -5.15
C TYR A 290 10.17 -19.28 -5.41
N SER A 291 11.25 -19.36 -4.64
CA SER A 291 12.23 -20.43 -4.73
C SER A 291 12.83 -20.71 -3.35
N ASN A 292 12.95 -21.99 -2.98
CA ASN A 292 13.64 -22.42 -1.76
C ASN A 292 13.14 -21.75 -0.46
N GLY A 293 11.83 -21.45 -0.38
CA GLY A 293 11.25 -20.82 0.81
C GLY A 293 11.34 -19.31 0.85
N GLU A 294 11.85 -18.66 -0.20
CA GLU A 294 12.03 -17.20 -0.26
C GLU A 294 11.24 -16.58 -1.42
N ILE A 295 10.75 -15.34 -1.20
CA ILE A 295 10.21 -14.48 -2.25
C ILE A 295 11.32 -13.56 -2.76
N SER A 296 11.46 -13.49 -4.07
CA SER A 296 12.31 -12.55 -4.77
C SER A 296 11.54 -11.86 -5.91
N CYS A 297 12.16 -10.89 -6.57
CA CYS A 297 11.65 -10.37 -7.84
C CYS A 297 12.80 -9.77 -8.65
N ASP A 298 12.83 -10.01 -9.95
CA ASP A 298 13.66 -9.26 -10.87
C ASP A 298 12.83 -8.15 -11.51
N ARG A 299 12.94 -6.94 -10.95
CA ARG A 299 12.21 -5.77 -11.43
C ARG A 299 12.60 -5.35 -12.85
N ASN A 300 13.73 -5.82 -13.40
CA ASN A 300 14.14 -5.52 -14.77
C ASN A 300 13.49 -6.45 -15.80
N LYS A 301 12.93 -7.59 -15.37
CA LYS A 301 12.13 -8.45 -16.26
C LYS A 301 10.89 -7.70 -16.72
N ARG A 302 10.54 -7.91 -17.99
CA ARG A 302 9.27 -7.45 -18.55
C ARG A 302 8.13 -8.16 -17.83
N VAL A 303 7.14 -7.39 -17.38
CA VAL A 303 6.00 -7.93 -16.66
C VAL A 303 4.83 -8.11 -17.62
N THR A 304 4.54 -9.36 -17.98
CA THR A 304 3.29 -9.71 -18.68
C THR A 304 2.22 -9.99 -17.65
N ILE A 305 1.22 -9.11 -17.57
CA ILE A 305 0.16 -9.17 -16.54
C ILE A 305 -1.21 -9.18 -17.19
N LYS A 306 -2.10 -9.99 -16.63
CA LYS A 306 -3.52 -9.98 -16.96
C LYS A 306 -4.32 -10.26 -15.71
N LEU A 307 -4.64 -9.20 -14.98
CA LEU A 307 -5.47 -9.29 -13.79
C LEU A 307 -6.91 -9.61 -14.20
N THR A 308 -7.46 -10.66 -13.63
CA THR A 308 -8.87 -11.06 -13.78
C THR A 308 -9.63 -10.81 -12.49
N PRO A 309 -10.98 -10.70 -12.51
CA PRO A 309 -11.77 -10.45 -11.31
C PRO A 309 -11.35 -11.37 -10.17
N THR A 310 -11.16 -10.82 -8.97
CA THR A 310 -10.77 -11.60 -7.79
C THR A 310 -11.82 -12.69 -7.54
N LYS A 311 -11.47 -13.95 -7.81
CA LYS A 311 -12.29 -15.08 -7.38
C LYS A 311 -12.22 -15.12 -5.85
N LYS A 312 -13.35 -15.33 -5.17
CA LYS A 312 -13.35 -15.56 -3.71
C LYS A 312 -12.24 -16.57 -3.40
N GLN A 313 -11.23 -16.17 -2.61
CA GLN A 313 -10.24 -17.11 -2.11
C GLN A 313 -11.00 -18.20 -1.35
N ARG A 314 -11.15 -19.37 -1.98
CA ARG A 314 -11.59 -20.56 -1.27
C ARG A 314 -10.41 -20.95 -0.40
N ILE A 315 -10.46 -20.57 0.87
CA ILE A 315 -9.61 -21.15 1.90
C ILE A 315 -9.97 -22.64 1.89
N LYS A 316 -9.07 -23.47 1.38
CA LYS A 316 -9.17 -24.92 1.54
C LYS A 316 -8.63 -25.29 2.91
#